data_AF-W2H2Y7-F1
#
_entry.id   AF-W2H2Y7-F1
#
_cell.length_a   1.000
_cell.length_b   1.000
_cell.length_c   1.000
_cell.angle_alpha   90.00
_cell.angle_beta   90.00
_cell.angle_gamma   90.00
#
_symmetry.space_group_name_H-M   'P 1'
#
loop_
_entity.id
_entity.type
_entity.pdbx_description
1 polymer ?
#
loop_
_entity_poly.entity_id
_entity_poly.type
_entity_poly.pdbx_seq_one_letter_code
_entity_poly.pdbx_strand_id
1 'polypeptide(L)'
;MEDVIASRVELDEAARPSSLLSSRGGSRGSTSAELESRSSFLIAAVAENRAREIGICAIDLVSPYELLLWTVIDSHSYVDTVALLKAYQPVEVLVVETSKSGKVNEEISKRFTGSKCRVVPLARKYFDQTKGAEDIKRVMANNVDINIGRNYVVMASVACVMKYIEYIQGVYIAEKSMKVVLSPSTRKLLMDQATVSSLELVQGTRGRNDNQSLCKMLNNTQTSAGNRLLRSTMLQPTCHLKTMYPSAYKFAALLFRPSSHVSSGSARHAKKLLGFSLTTQPGFSMLWKS
;
A
#
# COMPACT_ATOMS: atom_id res chain seq x y z
N MET A 1 -21.35 -5.61 -35.00
CA MET A 1 -21.21 -4.28 -34.34
C MET A 1 -20.07 -4.34 -33.33
N GLU A 2 -18.96 -4.99 -33.72
CA GLU A 2 -17.77 -5.28 -32.90
C GLU A 2 -16.51 -4.58 -33.46
N ASP A 3 -16.63 -3.87 -34.58
CA ASP A 3 -15.49 -3.39 -35.37
C ASP A 3 -15.02 -1.95 -35.07
N VAL A 4 -15.52 -1.30 -34.02
CA VAL A 4 -15.07 0.06 -33.64
C VAL A 4 -13.99 0.02 -32.55
N ILE A 5 -13.76 -1.14 -31.93
CA ILE A 5 -12.73 -1.32 -30.89
C ILE A 5 -11.35 -1.62 -31.50
N ALA A 6 -11.30 -2.15 -32.71
CA ALA A 6 -10.04 -2.53 -33.37
C ALA A 6 -9.26 -1.32 -33.94
N SER A 7 -9.93 -0.25 -34.39
CA SER A 7 -9.29 0.82 -35.17
C SER A 7 -8.61 1.93 -34.36
N ARG A 8 -8.61 1.84 -33.02
CA ARG A 8 -7.98 2.85 -32.15
C ARG A 8 -6.85 2.30 -31.25
N VAL A 9 -6.51 1.03 -31.40
CA VAL A 9 -5.43 0.36 -30.66
C VAL A 9 -4.11 0.31 -31.46
N GLU A 10 -4.13 0.61 -32.76
CA GLU A 10 -2.96 0.49 -33.65
C GLU A 10 -2.00 1.70 -33.69
N LEU A 11 -2.10 2.69 -32.79
CA LEU A 11 -1.25 3.90 -32.85
C LEU A 11 -0.38 4.19 -31.61
N ASP A 12 -0.06 3.20 -30.78
CA ASP A 12 0.92 3.41 -29.69
C ASP A 12 1.88 2.23 -29.47
N GLU A 13 2.20 1.50 -30.54
CA GLU A 13 3.16 0.39 -30.52
C GLU A 13 4.62 0.86 -30.67
N ALA A 14 5.05 1.78 -29.81
CA ALA A 14 6.43 2.26 -29.80
C ALA A 14 6.91 2.66 -28.39
N ALA A 15 6.98 1.69 -27.47
CA ALA A 15 7.95 1.66 -26.35
C ALA A 15 7.74 0.40 -25.49
N ARG A 16 8.21 -0.75 -25.96
CA ARG A 16 8.37 -1.96 -25.12
C ARG A 16 9.87 -2.24 -24.93
N PRO A 17 10.42 -2.20 -23.71
CA PRO A 17 11.79 -2.67 -23.50
C PRO A 17 11.80 -4.21 -23.48
N SER A 18 12.39 -4.81 -24.51
CA SER A 18 12.71 -6.24 -24.58
C SER A 18 14.00 -6.53 -23.80
N SER A 19 13.92 -7.31 -22.72
CA SER A 19 15.09 -7.80 -21.99
C SER A 19 15.68 -9.02 -22.69
N LEU A 20 16.67 -8.81 -23.55
CA LEU A 20 17.52 -9.87 -24.08
C LEU A 20 18.64 -10.21 -23.09
N LEU A 21 18.71 -11.49 -22.70
CA LEU A 21 19.86 -12.04 -21.99
C LEU A 21 21.10 -11.97 -22.89
N SER A 22 22.13 -11.24 -22.46
CA SER A 22 23.49 -11.43 -22.97
C SER A 22 24.36 -12.00 -21.86
N SER A 23 25.01 -13.13 -22.15
CA SER A 23 26.02 -13.74 -21.30
C SER A 23 27.39 -13.48 -21.92
N ARG A 24 28.33 -12.99 -21.09
CA ARG A 24 29.76 -13.39 -20.98
C ARG A 24 30.64 -12.23 -20.49
N GLY A 25 31.56 -12.57 -19.59
CA GLY A 25 32.84 -11.88 -19.39
C GLY A 25 32.93 -11.08 -18.09
N GLY A 26 33.58 -11.65 -17.08
CA GLY A 26 33.69 -11.07 -15.74
C GLY A 26 34.70 -9.92 -15.62
N SER A 27 34.51 -9.11 -14.58
CA SER A 27 35.61 -8.54 -13.80
C SER A 27 35.12 -8.17 -12.39
N ARG A 28 36.00 -8.37 -11.41
CA ARG A 28 35.76 -8.20 -9.98
C ARG A 28 35.65 -6.71 -9.63
N GLY A 29 34.63 -6.34 -8.83
CA GLY A 29 34.61 -5.09 -8.08
C GLY A 29 33.33 -4.28 -8.19
N SER A 30 32.37 -4.57 -7.32
CA SER A 30 31.64 -3.60 -6.49
C SER A 30 30.34 -4.23 -5.98
N THR A 31 30.31 -4.64 -4.72
CA THR A 31 29.10 -5.04 -3.99
C THR A 31 28.25 -3.83 -3.59
N SER A 32 28.12 -2.85 -4.48
CA SER A 32 27.28 -1.66 -4.34
C SER A 32 26.17 -1.62 -5.41
N ALA A 33 25.80 -2.77 -5.97
CA ALA A 33 24.47 -2.96 -6.52
C ALA A 33 23.51 -3.18 -5.34
N GLU A 34 23.32 -2.10 -4.57
CA GLU A 34 22.36 -2.04 -3.47
C GLU A 34 20.99 -2.45 -4.01
N LEU A 35 20.58 -3.68 -3.70
CA LEU A 35 19.20 -4.08 -3.48
C LEU A 35 18.20 -3.20 -4.25
N GLU A 36 18.18 -3.32 -5.59
CA GLU A 36 17.07 -2.79 -6.37
C GLU A 36 15.82 -3.40 -5.74
N SER A 37 15.13 -2.56 -4.97
CA SER A 37 13.86 -2.82 -4.31
C SER A 37 13.08 -3.74 -5.22
N ARG A 38 12.86 -5.02 -4.82
CA ARG A 38 12.00 -5.96 -5.56
C ARG A 38 10.80 -5.17 -6.04
N SER A 39 10.75 -4.91 -7.35
CA SER A 39 9.95 -3.82 -7.91
C SER A 39 8.50 -4.10 -7.60
N SER A 40 7.86 -3.29 -6.75
CA SER A 40 6.47 -3.52 -6.39
C SER A 40 5.55 -3.06 -7.50
N PHE A 41 4.54 -3.86 -7.86
CA PHE A 41 3.58 -3.51 -8.89
C PHE A 41 2.21 -3.26 -8.25
N LEU A 42 2.12 -2.13 -7.57
CA LEU A 42 0.90 -1.71 -6.91
C LEU A 42 -0.01 -0.99 -7.89
N ILE A 43 -1.23 -1.50 -8.03
CA ILE A 43 -2.31 -0.84 -8.73
C ILE A 43 -3.29 -0.33 -7.69
N ALA A 44 -3.77 0.90 -7.86
CA ALA A 44 -4.84 1.47 -7.05
C ALA A 44 -5.96 1.97 -7.95
N ALA A 45 -7.23 1.74 -7.59
CA ALA A 45 -8.37 2.39 -8.23
C ALA A 45 -9.04 3.38 -7.27
N VAL A 46 -9.52 4.49 -7.83
CA VAL A 46 -10.19 5.56 -7.13
C VAL A 46 -11.56 5.80 -7.75
N ALA A 47 -12.60 5.75 -6.92
CA ALA A 47 -13.97 6.09 -7.30
C ALA A 47 -14.49 7.18 -6.35
N GLU A 48 -15.31 8.09 -6.88
CA GLU A 48 -15.92 9.18 -6.13
C GLU A 48 -17.45 9.13 -6.30
N ASN A 49 -18.18 9.43 -5.23
CA ASN A 49 -19.62 9.65 -5.28
C ASN A 49 -20.00 11.14 -5.17
N ARG A 50 -21.30 11.43 -5.31
CA ARG A 50 -21.82 12.81 -5.23
C ARG A 50 -21.63 13.47 -3.86
N ALA A 51 -21.47 12.67 -2.80
CA ALA A 51 -21.23 13.13 -1.44
C ALA A 51 -19.73 13.34 -1.14
N ARG A 52 -18.84 13.21 -2.13
CA ARG A 52 -17.36 13.27 -1.98
C ARG A 52 -16.78 12.19 -1.08
N GLU A 53 -17.49 11.09 -0.94
CA GLU A 53 -16.92 9.86 -0.42
C GLU A 53 -16.11 9.21 -1.54
N ILE A 54 -14.89 8.85 -1.20
CA ILE A 54 -13.90 8.30 -2.11
C ILE A 54 -13.60 6.88 -1.67
N GLY A 55 -13.83 5.95 -2.58
CA GLY A 55 -13.49 4.55 -2.43
C GLY A 55 -12.16 4.28 -3.10
N ILE A 56 -11.21 3.73 -2.34
CA ILE A 56 -9.89 3.38 -2.88
C ILE A 56 -9.67 1.89 -2.65
N CYS A 57 -9.28 1.20 -3.71
CA CYS A 57 -8.90 -0.20 -3.67
C CYS A 57 -7.48 -0.33 -4.20
N ALA A 58 -6.59 -1.06 -3.52
CA ALA A 58 -5.25 -1.31 -4.01
C ALA A 58 -4.80 -2.74 -3.79
N ILE A 59 -3.99 -3.24 -4.73
CA ILE A 59 -3.42 -4.59 -4.73
C ILE A 59 -2.02 -4.57 -5.34
N ASP A 60 -1.11 -5.33 -4.73
CA ASP A 60 0.23 -5.55 -5.27
C ASP A 60 0.26 -6.86 -6.05
N LEU A 61 0.47 -6.79 -7.37
CA LEU A 61 0.50 -7.99 -8.21
C LEU A 61 1.73 -8.87 -7.99
N VAL A 62 2.80 -8.31 -7.41
CA VAL A 62 3.99 -9.09 -7.05
C VAL A 62 3.72 -10.00 -5.86
N SER A 63 2.82 -9.58 -4.98
CA SER A 63 2.42 -10.32 -3.79
C SER A 63 0.91 -10.13 -3.55
N PRO A 64 0.05 -10.81 -4.32
CA PRO A 64 -1.40 -10.58 -4.33
C PRO A 64 -2.12 -11.31 -3.18
N TYR A 65 -1.58 -11.22 -1.96
CA TYR A 65 -2.16 -11.87 -0.78
C TYR A 65 -3.10 -10.94 0.01
N GLU A 66 -3.02 -9.63 -0.23
CA GLU A 66 -3.80 -8.61 0.47
C GLU A 66 -4.51 -7.67 -0.51
N LEU A 67 -5.81 -7.45 -0.27
CA LEU A 67 -6.62 -6.43 -0.93
C LEU A 67 -6.86 -5.28 0.05
N LEU A 68 -6.30 -4.12 -0.24
CA LEU A 68 -6.35 -2.97 0.65
C LEU A 68 -7.50 -2.05 0.24
N LEU A 69 -8.37 -1.73 1.19
CA LEU A 69 -9.57 -0.93 0.96
C LEU A 69 -9.61 0.26 1.91
N TRP A 70 -9.88 1.44 1.35
CA TRP A 70 -10.07 2.67 2.09
C TRP A 70 -11.36 3.37 1.67
N THR A 71 -11.99 3.98 2.66
CA THR A 71 -13.07 4.96 2.45
C THR A 71 -12.62 6.27 3.05
N VAL A 72 -12.51 7.29 2.21
CA VAL A 72 -12.08 8.64 2.60
C VAL A 72 -13.24 9.59 2.34
N ILE A 73 -13.55 10.45 3.30
CA ILE A 73 -14.43 11.60 3.08
C ILE A 73 -13.50 12.80 3.04
N ASP A 74 -13.35 13.42 1.88
CA ASP A 74 -12.29 14.40 1.65
C ASP A 74 -12.84 15.83 1.50
N SER A 75 -11.91 16.79 1.60
CA SER A 75 -12.12 18.20 1.32
C SER A 75 -12.20 18.50 -0.19
N HIS A 76 -12.48 19.76 -0.56
CA HIS A 76 -12.43 20.20 -1.96
C HIS A 76 -11.04 20.07 -2.61
N SER A 77 -9.98 19.97 -1.81
CA SER A 77 -8.59 19.89 -2.26
C SER A 77 -8.04 18.46 -2.31
N TYR A 78 -8.85 17.44 -1.99
CA TYR A 78 -8.49 16.02 -2.07
C TYR A 78 -7.15 15.65 -1.39
N VAL A 79 -6.83 16.34 -0.29
CA VAL A 79 -5.50 16.25 0.34
C VAL A 79 -5.28 14.87 0.94
N ASP A 80 -6.30 14.28 1.56
CA ASP A 80 -6.19 12.99 2.24
C ASP A 80 -5.99 11.86 1.23
N THR A 81 -6.76 11.90 0.15
CA THR A 81 -6.67 10.95 -0.96
C THR A 81 -5.29 11.02 -1.62
N VAL A 82 -4.82 12.22 -1.95
CA VAL A 82 -3.50 12.41 -2.57
C VAL A 82 -2.38 12.01 -1.62
N ALA A 83 -2.47 12.37 -0.32
CA ALA A 83 -1.48 11.98 0.68
C ALA A 83 -1.42 10.46 0.84
N LEU A 84 -2.56 9.78 0.85
CA LEU A 84 -2.63 8.32 0.90
C LEU A 84 -1.99 7.68 -0.33
N LEU A 85 -2.34 8.13 -1.54
CA LEU A 85 -1.74 7.61 -2.77
C LEU A 85 -0.22 7.85 -2.80
N LYS A 86 0.26 9.03 -2.40
CA LYS A 86 1.70 9.33 -2.28
C LYS A 86 2.41 8.48 -1.23
N ALA A 87 1.70 8.11 -0.17
CA ALA A 87 2.25 7.25 0.87
C ALA A 87 2.46 5.82 0.37
N TYR A 88 1.52 5.29 -0.41
CA TYR A 88 1.57 3.93 -0.95
C TYR A 88 2.35 3.79 -2.27
N GLN A 89 2.56 4.90 -3.00
CA GLN A 89 3.28 4.97 -4.29
C GLN A 89 2.84 3.89 -5.30
N PRO A 90 1.56 3.91 -5.74
CA PRO A 90 1.12 3.03 -6.79
C PRO A 90 1.88 3.29 -8.10
N VAL A 91 2.09 2.23 -8.87
CA VAL A 91 2.61 2.31 -10.24
C VAL A 91 1.52 2.79 -11.19
N GLU A 92 0.28 2.36 -10.94
CA GLU A 92 -0.89 2.76 -11.73
C GLU A 92 -2.05 3.18 -10.83
N VAL A 93 -2.66 4.31 -11.16
CA VAL A 93 -3.89 4.80 -10.52
C VAL A 93 -5.01 4.82 -11.55
N LEU A 94 -5.98 3.91 -11.37
CA LEU A 94 -7.16 3.78 -12.20
C LEU A 94 -8.21 4.80 -11.73
N VAL A 95 -8.65 5.66 -12.64
CA VAL A 95 -9.65 6.70 -12.35
C VAL A 95 -10.84 6.57 -13.28
N VAL A 96 -12.01 7.04 -12.83
CA VAL A 96 -13.22 7.02 -13.66
C VAL A 96 -13.07 8.04 -14.79
N GLU A 97 -13.19 7.61 -16.03
CA GLU A 97 -13.29 8.50 -17.19
C GLU A 97 -14.63 9.22 -17.15
N THR A 98 -14.58 10.56 -17.14
CA THR A 98 -15.75 11.42 -17.06
C THR A 98 -15.68 12.47 -18.16
N SER A 99 -16.80 12.73 -18.85
CA SER A 99 -16.87 13.70 -19.97
C SER A 99 -16.53 15.13 -19.55
N LYS A 100 -16.69 15.45 -18.26
CA LYS A 100 -16.08 16.62 -17.60
C LYS A 100 -15.00 16.08 -16.68
N SER A 101 -13.79 16.63 -16.67
CA SER A 101 -12.76 16.19 -15.73
C SER A 101 -13.31 16.28 -14.30
N GLY A 102 -13.48 15.13 -13.64
CA GLY A 102 -13.82 15.11 -12.22
C GLY A 102 -12.73 15.86 -11.46
N LYS A 103 -13.09 16.72 -10.50
CA LYS A 103 -12.11 17.52 -9.74
C LYS A 103 -11.06 16.62 -9.07
N VAL A 104 -11.46 15.43 -8.62
CA VAL A 104 -10.55 14.42 -8.07
C VAL A 104 -9.52 13.93 -9.10
N ASN A 105 -9.94 13.67 -10.35
CA ASN A 105 -9.05 13.19 -11.41
C ASN A 105 -8.04 14.26 -11.80
N GLU A 106 -8.47 15.53 -11.87
CA GLU A 106 -7.60 16.66 -12.16
C GLU A 106 -6.56 16.84 -11.05
N GLU A 107 -6.98 16.80 -9.79
CA GLU A 107 -6.07 16.95 -8.65
C GLU A 107 -5.09 15.78 -8.55
N ILE A 108 -5.54 14.53 -8.75
CA ILE A 108 -4.65 13.37 -8.83
C ILE A 108 -3.67 13.55 -9.99
N SER A 109 -4.14 13.82 -11.21
CA SER A 109 -3.27 13.97 -12.38
C SER A 109 -2.23 15.05 -12.15
N LYS A 110 -2.63 16.23 -11.67
CA LYS A 110 -1.75 17.35 -11.34
C LYS A 110 -0.68 16.99 -10.31
N ARG A 111 -1.05 16.24 -9.26
CA ARG A 111 -0.13 15.88 -8.15
C ARG A 111 0.80 14.73 -8.48
N PHE A 112 0.47 13.93 -9.50
CA PHE A 112 1.28 12.84 -10.00
C PHE A 112 2.00 13.17 -11.32
N THR A 113 1.79 14.35 -11.90
CA THR A 113 2.58 14.85 -13.05
C THR A 113 4.07 14.82 -12.74
N GLY A 114 4.85 14.16 -13.60
CA GLY A 114 6.31 14.01 -13.44
C GLY A 114 6.74 12.92 -12.44
N SER A 115 5.79 12.18 -11.85
CA SER A 115 6.09 10.99 -11.05
C SER A 115 6.15 9.73 -11.93
N LYS A 116 6.68 8.63 -11.37
CA LYS A 116 6.66 7.30 -12.03
C LYS A 116 5.26 6.65 -12.07
N CYS A 117 4.26 7.29 -11.47
CA CYS A 117 2.90 6.76 -11.39
C CYS A 117 2.10 7.16 -12.64
N ARG A 118 1.49 6.17 -13.31
CA ARG A 118 0.61 6.39 -14.45
C ARG A 118 -0.84 6.52 -14.00
N VAL A 119 -1.50 7.62 -14.35
CA VAL A 119 -2.94 7.80 -14.14
C VAL A 119 -3.68 7.28 -15.37
N VAL A 120 -4.54 6.27 -15.20
CA VAL A 120 -5.24 5.58 -16.29
C VAL A 120 -6.74 5.85 -16.17
N PRO A 121 -7.34 6.65 -17.07
CA PRO A 121 -8.77 6.84 -17.12
C PRO A 121 -9.46 5.60 -17.70
N LEU A 122 -10.51 5.12 -17.05
CA LEU A 122 -11.30 3.96 -17.47
C LEU A 122 -12.79 4.27 -17.49
N ALA A 123 -13.48 3.77 -18.50
CA ALA A 123 -14.92 3.98 -18.67
C ALA A 123 -15.73 3.63 -17.40
N ARG A 124 -16.72 4.47 -17.07
CA ARG A 124 -17.57 4.31 -15.87
C ARG A 124 -18.22 2.92 -15.73
N LYS A 125 -18.47 2.21 -16.83
CA LYS A 125 -19.01 0.85 -16.84
C LYS A 125 -18.16 -0.18 -16.08
N TYR A 126 -16.87 0.08 -15.89
CA TYR A 126 -15.96 -0.79 -15.14
C TYR A 126 -16.00 -0.55 -13.62
N PHE A 127 -16.66 0.53 -13.19
CA PHE A 127 -16.86 0.88 -11.78
C PHE A 127 -18.26 0.46 -11.31
N ASP A 128 -18.55 -0.83 -11.43
CA ASP A 128 -19.84 -1.43 -11.09
C ASP A 128 -19.86 -1.93 -9.64
N GLN A 129 -20.70 -1.31 -8.82
CA GLN A 129 -20.79 -1.56 -7.39
C GLN A 129 -21.30 -2.97 -7.07
N THR A 130 -22.23 -3.48 -7.88
CA THR A 130 -22.83 -4.80 -7.69
C THR A 130 -21.80 -5.87 -7.99
N LYS A 131 -21.10 -5.75 -9.13
CA LYS A 131 -20.00 -6.66 -9.47
C LYS A 131 -18.88 -6.64 -8.45
N GLY A 132 -18.54 -5.46 -7.92
CA GLY A 132 -17.52 -5.33 -6.88
C GLY A 132 -17.88 -6.07 -5.59
N ALA A 133 -19.16 -6.06 -5.21
CA ALA A 133 -19.65 -6.81 -4.06
C ALA A 133 -19.65 -8.33 -4.28
N GLU A 134 -19.85 -8.79 -5.51
CA GLU A 134 -19.72 -10.20 -5.88
C GLU A 134 -18.24 -10.63 -5.90
N ASP A 135 -17.38 -9.85 -6.54
CA ASP A 135 -15.94 -10.10 -6.64
C ASP A 135 -15.27 -10.15 -5.26
N ILE A 136 -15.57 -9.19 -4.39
CA ILE A 136 -14.99 -9.18 -3.05
C ILE A 136 -15.42 -10.44 -2.26
N LYS A 137 -16.69 -10.86 -2.38
CA LYS A 137 -17.19 -12.07 -1.71
C LYS A 137 -16.54 -13.34 -2.25
N ARG A 138 -16.20 -13.36 -3.53
CA ARG A 138 -15.51 -14.47 -4.21
C ARG A 138 -14.06 -14.60 -3.73
N VAL A 139 -13.30 -13.51 -3.68
CA VAL A 139 -11.85 -13.57 -3.41
C VAL A 139 -11.48 -13.53 -1.93
N MET A 140 -12.37 -13.02 -1.08
CA MET A 140 -12.12 -12.83 0.34
C MET A 140 -11.94 -14.17 1.08
N ALA A 141 -10.78 -14.34 1.72
CA ALA A 141 -10.43 -15.50 2.54
C ALA A 141 -10.82 -15.32 4.02
N ASN A 142 -10.84 -14.08 4.50
CA ASN A 142 -11.08 -13.73 5.89
C ASN A 142 -12.52 -13.29 6.16
N ASN A 143 -13.03 -13.54 7.36
CA ASN A 143 -14.36 -13.05 7.76
C ASN A 143 -14.28 -11.56 8.14
N VAL A 144 -14.37 -10.68 7.15
CA VAL A 144 -14.54 -9.23 7.36
C VAL A 144 -16.02 -8.91 7.58
N ASP A 145 -16.31 -7.81 8.27
CA ASP A 145 -17.67 -7.34 8.57
C ASP A 145 -18.60 -7.45 7.36
N ILE A 146 -19.78 -8.05 7.58
CA ILE A 146 -20.86 -8.26 6.60
C ILE A 146 -21.27 -6.96 5.91
N ASN A 147 -21.02 -5.82 6.54
CA ASN A 147 -21.39 -4.50 6.05
C ASN A 147 -20.46 -3.94 4.98
N ILE A 148 -19.34 -4.58 4.68
CA ILE A 148 -18.37 -4.07 3.69
C ILE A 148 -18.99 -3.89 2.30
N GLY A 149 -19.87 -4.81 1.89
CA GLY A 149 -20.59 -4.72 0.62
C GLY A 149 -21.57 -3.54 0.53
N ARG A 150 -21.91 -2.90 1.66
CA ARG A 150 -22.75 -1.70 1.68
C ARG A 150 -21.99 -0.44 1.29
N ASN A 151 -20.66 -0.47 1.28
CA ASN A 151 -19.87 0.65 0.81
C ASN A 151 -19.72 0.63 -0.71
N TYR A 152 -20.76 1.12 -1.36
CA TYR A 152 -20.88 1.15 -2.81
C TYR A 152 -19.69 1.81 -3.52
N VAL A 153 -19.10 2.86 -2.94
CA VAL A 153 -17.96 3.56 -3.58
C VAL A 153 -16.71 2.70 -3.58
N VAL A 154 -16.43 2.00 -2.47
CA VAL A 154 -15.31 1.05 -2.40
C VAL A 154 -15.56 -0.13 -3.33
N MET A 155 -16.80 -0.66 -3.39
CA MET A 155 -17.13 -1.77 -4.27
C MET A 155 -16.92 -1.42 -5.75
N ALA A 156 -17.28 -0.21 -6.17
CA ALA A 156 -16.98 0.27 -7.53
C ALA A 156 -15.48 0.22 -7.84
N SER A 157 -14.61 0.64 -6.89
CA SER A 157 -13.16 0.56 -7.05
C SER A 157 -12.67 -0.89 -7.09
N VAL A 158 -13.27 -1.79 -6.31
CA VAL A 158 -12.94 -3.23 -6.35
C VAL A 158 -13.25 -3.82 -7.72
N ALA A 159 -14.44 -3.60 -8.27
CA ALA A 159 -14.82 -4.10 -9.59
C ALA A 159 -13.84 -3.65 -10.69
N CYS A 160 -13.42 -2.39 -10.63
CA CYS A 160 -12.47 -1.83 -11.56
C CYS A 160 -11.10 -2.52 -11.46
N VAL A 161 -10.55 -2.66 -10.24
CA VAL A 161 -9.26 -3.34 -10.01
C VAL A 161 -9.32 -4.79 -10.50
N MET A 162 -10.36 -5.53 -10.11
CA MET A 162 -10.51 -6.93 -10.48
C MET A 162 -10.59 -7.09 -12.00
N LYS A 163 -11.43 -6.28 -12.66
CA LYS A 163 -11.57 -6.34 -14.11
C LYS A 163 -10.31 -5.93 -14.86
N TYR A 164 -9.59 -4.93 -14.35
CA TYR A 164 -8.34 -4.46 -14.93
C TYR A 164 -7.25 -5.53 -14.83
N ILE A 165 -7.13 -6.20 -13.69
CA ILE A 165 -6.15 -7.26 -13.48
C ILE A 165 -6.44 -8.48 -14.36
N GLU A 166 -7.71 -8.89 -14.43
CA GLU A 166 -8.11 -10.02 -15.27
C GLU A 166 -7.92 -9.74 -16.77
N TYR A 167 -8.30 -8.56 -17.24
CA TYR A 167 -8.34 -8.26 -18.67
C TYR A 167 -7.04 -7.64 -19.22
N ILE A 168 -6.41 -6.74 -18.48
CA ILE A 168 -5.21 -6.01 -18.93
C ILE A 168 -3.94 -6.71 -18.48
N GLN A 169 -3.89 -7.20 -17.23
CA GLN A 169 -2.70 -7.85 -16.68
C GLN A 169 -2.70 -9.37 -16.93
N GLY A 170 -3.83 -9.94 -17.36
CA GLY A 170 -3.96 -11.36 -17.65
C GLY A 170 -3.86 -12.26 -16.42
N VAL A 171 -4.14 -11.72 -15.23
CA VAL A 171 -4.02 -12.46 -13.96
C VAL A 171 -5.40 -12.74 -13.41
N TYR A 172 -5.68 -14.01 -13.10
CA TYR A 172 -6.91 -14.41 -12.43
C TYR A 172 -6.66 -14.63 -10.94
N ILE A 173 -7.46 -13.99 -10.10
CA ILE A 173 -7.40 -14.15 -8.64
C ILE A 173 -8.29 -15.32 -8.24
N ALA A 174 -7.69 -16.32 -7.58
CA ALA A 174 -8.41 -17.49 -7.08
C ALA A 174 -9.42 -17.13 -5.99
N GLU A 175 -10.47 -17.95 -5.87
CA GLU A 175 -11.48 -17.78 -4.83
C GLU A 175 -10.87 -17.95 -3.44
N LYS A 176 -11.37 -17.18 -2.46
CA LYS A 176 -10.96 -17.23 -1.05
C LYS A 176 -9.44 -17.24 -0.83
N SER A 177 -8.71 -16.50 -1.68
CA SER A 177 -7.24 -16.46 -1.66
C SER A 177 -6.68 -15.17 -1.06
N MET A 178 -7.49 -14.11 -0.98
CA MET A 178 -7.04 -12.79 -0.58
C MET A 178 -7.53 -12.41 0.81
N LYS A 179 -6.62 -11.84 1.61
CA LYS A 179 -6.97 -11.17 2.85
C LYS A 179 -7.44 -9.75 2.53
N VAL A 180 -8.70 -9.46 2.82
CA VAL A 180 -9.25 -8.11 2.68
C VAL A 180 -8.91 -7.30 3.93
N VAL A 181 -8.27 -6.15 3.75
CA VAL A 181 -7.87 -5.24 4.84
C VAL A 181 -8.62 -3.92 4.68
N LEU A 182 -9.54 -3.69 5.60
CA LEU A 182 -10.21 -2.41 5.77
C LEU A 182 -9.33 -1.46 6.57
N SER A 183 -8.93 -0.35 5.96
CA SER A 183 -8.23 0.71 6.67
C SER A 183 -9.17 1.91 6.82
N PRO A 184 -9.66 2.20 8.03
CA PRO A 184 -10.38 3.45 8.25
C PRO A 184 -9.47 4.64 7.96
N SER A 185 -10.02 5.68 7.34
CA SER A 185 -9.34 6.96 7.11
C SER A 185 -9.22 7.78 8.40
N THR A 186 -10.11 7.54 9.37
CA THR A 186 -10.16 8.27 10.64
C THR A 186 -9.08 7.78 11.61
N ARG A 187 -8.44 8.74 12.30
CA ARG A 187 -7.39 8.55 13.34
C ARG A 187 -5.96 8.37 12.83
N LYS A 188 -5.60 9.06 11.75
CA LYS A 188 -4.21 9.23 11.29
C LYS A 188 -3.79 10.69 11.43
N LEU A 189 -2.52 10.92 11.76
CA LEU A 189 -1.93 12.26 11.67
C LEU A 189 -1.66 12.57 10.20
N LEU A 190 -2.24 13.65 9.70
CA LEU A 190 -1.93 14.17 8.37
C LEU A 190 -0.74 15.11 8.48
N MET A 191 0.26 14.91 7.64
CA MET A 191 1.41 15.79 7.51
C MET A 191 1.41 16.39 6.12
N ASP A 192 1.61 17.71 6.05
CA ASP A 192 1.75 18.41 4.79
C ASP A 192 3.13 18.14 4.17
N GLN A 193 3.27 18.48 2.89
CA GLN A 193 4.50 18.21 2.15
C GLN A 193 5.70 18.97 2.74
N ALA A 194 5.50 20.18 3.29
CA ALA A 194 6.59 20.94 3.89
C ALA A 194 7.10 20.22 5.14
N THR A 195 6.22 19.77 6.04
CA THR A 195 6.62 18.99 7.21
C THR A 195 7.33 17.70 6.83
N VAL A 196 6.81 16.93 5.86
CA VAL A 196 7.45 15.69 5.38
C VAL A 196 8.87 15.93 4.86
N SER A 197 9.09 17.06 4.18
CA SER A 197 10.39 17.42 3.60
C SER A 197 11.35 17.98 4.65
N SER A 198 10.87 18.84 5.55
CA SER A 198 11.66 19.41 6.66
C SER A 198 12.15 18.35 7.64
N LEU A 199 11.35 17.29 7.84
CA LEU A 199 11.72 16.14 8.66
C LEU A 199 12.48 15.05 7.87
N GLU A 200 12.70 15.27 6.56
CA GLU A 200 13.38 14.32 5.67
C GLU A 200 12.83 12.89 5.77
N LEU A 201 11.50 12.75 5.95
CA LEU A 201 10.92 11.46 6.31
C LEU A 201 11.15 10.43 5.21
N VAL A 202 11.01 10.85 3.96
CA VAL A 202 11.03 9.96 2.80
C VAL A 202 12.25 10.21 1.91
N GLN A 203 12.64 11.46 1.77
CA GLN A 203 13.71 11.90 0.89
C GLN A 203 14.52 12.97 1.62
N GLY A 204 15.85 12.87 1.56
CA GLY A 204 16.75 13.88 2.11
C GLY A 204 16.76 15.14 1.25
N THR A 205 17.01 16.29 1.88
CA THR A 205 17.06 17.60 1.19
C THR A 205 18.43 17.91 0.59
N ARG A 206 19.50 17.27 1.11
CA ARG A 206 20.88 17.42 0.61
C ARG A 206 21.19 16.35 -0.43
N GLY A 207 21.27 16.78 -1.69
CA GLY A 207 21.41 15.89 -2.84
C GLY A 207 22.66 15.01 -2.86
N ARG A 208 22.49 13.92 -3.62
CA ARG A 208 23.45 12.94 -4.19
C ARG A 208 23.61 11.61 -3.46
N ASN A 209 23.12 11.47 -2.24
CA ASN A 209 22.96 10.13 -1.67
C ASN A 209 21.63 10.05 -0.91
N ASP A 210 20.63 9.46 -1.55
CA ASP A 210 19.26 9.35 -1.02
C ASP A 210 19.18 8.51 0.27
N ASN A 211 20.30 8.06 0.85
CA ASN A 211 20.35 7.15 2.00
C ASN A 211 20.18 7.84 3.37
N GLN A 212 19.86 9.14 3.39
CA GLN A 212 19.74 9.92 4.62
C GLN A 212 18.29 10.16 5.11
N SER A 213 17.27 9.64 4.43
CA SER A 213 15.89 9.79 4.92
C SER A 213 15.60 8.86 6.09
N LEU A 214 14.73 9.30 7.01
CA LEU A 214 14.30 8.49 8.15
C LEU A 214 13.71 7.14 7.71
N CYS A 215 12.97 7.13 6.58
CA CYS A 215 12.37 5.93 6.03
C CYS A 215 13.42 4.89 5.71
N LYS A 216 14.50 5.31 5.06
CA LYS A 216 15.57 4.41 4.65
C LYS A 216 16.40 3.95 5.84
N MET A 217 16.64 4.82 6.82
CA MET A 217 17.31 4.44 8.07
C MET A 217 16.55 3.36 8.85
N LEU A 218 15.21 3.42 8.86
CA LEU A 218 14.36 2.45 9.54
C LEU A 218 14.01 1.22 8.69
N ASN A 219 14.21 1.28 7.37
CA ASN A 219 13.80 0.24 6.46
C ASN A 219 14.71 -1.00 6.51
N ASN A 220 14.35 -1.94 7.37
CA ASN A 220 14.91 -3.29 7.41
C ASN A 220 13.92 -4.34 6.88
N THR A 221 12.98 -3.91 6.03
CA THR A 221 11.92 -4.79 5.53
C THR A 221 12.43 -5.69 4.40
N GLN A 222 11.96 -6.94 4.38
CA GLN A 222 12.38 -7.95 3.39
C GLN A 222 11.42 -8.08 2.20
N THR A 223 10.31 -7.35 2.24
CA THR A 223 9.25 -7.39 1.22
C THR A 223 8.85 -5.99 0.81
N SER A 224 8.45 -5.83 -0.46
CA SER A 224 7.90 -4.59 -0.99
C SER A 224 6.69 -4.10 -0.18
N ALA A 225 5.79 -5.03 0.17
CA ALA A 225 4.62 -4.75 1.00
C ALA A 225 5.02 -4.23 2.39
N GLY A 226 6.06 -4.81 3.00
CA GLY A 226 6.62 -4.35 4.27
C GLY A 226 7.19 -2.93 4.16
N ASN A 227 7.98 -2.65 3.12
CA ASN A 227 8.53 -1.32 2.87
C ASN A 227 7.41 -0.28 2.70
N ARG A 228 6.38 -0.63 1.93
CA ARG A 228 5.20 0.23 1.74
C ARG A 228 4.45 0.49 3.03
N LEU A 229 4.27 -0.55 3.86
CA LEU A 229 3.62 -0.41 5.16
C LEU A 229 4.44 0.49 6.10
N LEU A 230 5.78 0.33 6.14
CA LEU A 230 6.65 1.20 6.91
C LEU A 230 6.49 2.65 6.46
N ARG A 231 6.63 2.89 5.15
CA ARG A 231 6.49 4.21 4.54
C ARG A 231 5.14 4.84 4.84
N SER A 232 4.04 4.09 4.66
CA SER A 232 2.70 4.60 4.93
C SER A 232 2.45 4.88 6.41
N THR A 233 3.01 4.04 7.30
CA THR A 233 2.95 4.25 8.75
C THR A 233 3.70 5.51 9.16
N MET A 234 4.85 5.79 8.54
CA MET A 234 5.59 7.01 8.84
C MET A 234 4.91 8.27 8.30
N LEU A 235 4.33 8.21 7.09
CA LEU A 235 3.65 9.36 6.49
C LEU A 235 2.26 9.62 7.07
N GLN A 236 1.65 8.61 7.68
CA GLN A 236 0.32 8.69 8.28
C GLN A 236 0.27 7.90 9.60
N PRO A 237 0.98 8.34 10.66
CA PRO A 237 1.03 7.59 11.90
C PRO A 237 -0.34 7.57 12.57
N THR A 238 -0.65 6.45 13.23
CA THR A 238 -1.94 6.27 13.92
C THR A 238 -1.97 7.09 15.21
N CYS A 239 -3.07 7.81 15.42
CA CYS A 239 -3.35 8.51 16.68
C CYS A 239 -4.15 7.62 17.66
N HIS A 240 -4.41 6.35 17.30
CA HIS A 240 -5.25 5.47 18.10
C HIS A 240 -4.42 4.61 19.06
N LEU A 241 -4.52 4.90 20.36
CA LEU A 241 -3.77 4.19 21.41
C LEU A 241 -3.95 2.67 21.38
N LYS A 242 -5.16 2.17 21.09
CA LYS A 242 -5.43 0.73 21.01
C LYS A 242 -4.71 0.05 19.85
N THR A 243 -4.32 0.79 18.81
CA THR A 243 -3.50 0.28 17.70
C THR A 243 -2.01 0.46 18.00
N MET A 244 -1.64 1.58 18.63
CA MET A 244 -0.26 1.93 18.96
C MET A 244 0.36 0.97 19.97
N TYR A 245 -0.30 0.72 21.11
CA TYR A 245 0.27 -0.11 22.17
C TYR A 245 0.55 -1.55 21.72
N PRO A 246 -0.38 -2.29 21.08
CA PRO A 246 -0.07 -3.64 20.61
C PRO A 246 1.07 -3.68 19.59
N SER A 247 1.23 -2.65 18.75
CA SER A 247 2.35 -2.57 17.81
C SER A 247 3.68 -2.42 18.56
N ALA A 248 3.75 -1.53 19.55
CA ALA A 248 4.93 -1.35 20.39
C ALA A 248 5.27 -2.62 21.19
N TYR A 249 4.27 -3.29 21.77
CA TYR A 249 4.48 -4.54 22.49
C TYR A 249 4.97 -5.68 21.60
N LYS A 250 4.42 -5.82 20.38
CA LYS A 250 4.90 -6.80 19.40
C LYS A 250 6.36 -6.57 19.04
N PHE A 251 6.75 -5.30 18.85
CA PHE A 251 8.13 -4.94 18.59
C PHE A 251 9.05 -5.28 19.77
N ALA A 252 8.67 -4.92 20.99
CA ALA A 252 9.42 -5.29 22.20
C ALA A 252 9.55 -6.82 22.35
N ALA A 253 8.47 -7.57 22.10
CA ALA A 253 8.49 -9.03 22.16
C ALA A 253 9.46 -9.65 21.13
N LEU A 254 9.61 -9.06 19.94
CA LEU A 254 10.58 -9.51 18.95
C LEU A 254 12.02 -9.20 19.36
N LEU A 255 12.28 -8.03 19.96
CA LEU A 255 13.61 -7.67 20.47
C LEU A 255 14.07 -8.58 21.61
N PHE A 256 13.15 -8.96 22.50
CA PHE A 256 13.46 -9.81 23.65
C PHE A 256 13.23 -11.31 23.40
N ARG A 257 12.96 -11.72 22.15
CA ARG A 257 12.84 -13.14 21.82
C ARG A 257 14.22 -13.78 21.99
N PRO A 258 14.40 -14.72 22.95
CA PRO A 258 15.69 -15.40 23.08
C PRO A 258 15.94 -16.15 21.79
N SER A 259 17.02 -15.78 21.11
CA SER A 259 17.52 -16.53 19.97
C SER A 259 17.87 -17.92 20.49
N SER A 260 17.42 -18.98 19.82
CA SER A 260 17.78 -20.38 20.11
C SER A 260 19.29 -20.66 19.99
N HIS A 261 20.12 -19.63 19.78
CA HIS A 261 21.57 -19.68 19.62
C HIS A 261 22.36 -18.74 20.55
N VAL A 262 21.77 -18.21 21.63
CA VAL A 262 22.53 -17.39 22.59
C VAL A 262 22.66 -18.10 23.93
N SER A 263 23.89 -18.47 24.25
CA SER A 263 24.32 -19.03 25.54
C SER A 263 23.82 -18.19 26.72
N SER A 264 23.45 -18.89 27.79
CA SER A 264 22.75 -18.51 29.04
C SER A 264 23.24 -17.29 29.86
N GLY A 265 24.14 -16.45 29.33
CA GLY A 265 24.72 -15.30 30.04
C GLY A 265 23.96 -13.97 29.88
N SER A 266 23.32 -13.72 28.74
CA SER A 266 22.86 -12.35 28.38
C SER A 266 21.42 -12.01 28.81
N ALA A 267 20.59 -13.01 29.08
CA ALA A 267 19.18 -12.80 29.44
C ALA A 267 18.95 -12.06 30.78
N ARG A 268 19.97 -11.99 31.66
CA ARG A 268 19.86 -11.34 32.97
C ARG A 268 20.04 -9.81 32.93
N HIS A 269 20.71 -9.27 31.92
CA HIS A 269 20.94 -7.82 31.82
C HIS A 269 19.72 -7.04 31.26
N ALA A 270 18.92 -7.67 30.39
CA ALA A 270 17.75 -7.03 29.78
C ALA A 270 16.63 -6.71 30.79
N LYS A 271 16.46 -7.52 31.85
CA LYS A 271 15.44 -7.29 32.87
C LYS A 271 15.72 -6.07 33.77
N LYS A 272 16.98 -5.62 33.88
CA LYS A 272 17.39 -4.57 34.81
C LYS A 272 17.37 -3.16 34.21
N LEU A 273 17.43 -3.05 32.88
CA LEU A 273 17.58 -1.76 32.18
C LEU A 273 16.27 -1.00 31.92
N LEU A 274 15.10 -1.63 32.05
CA LEU A 274 13.85 -1.02 31.59
C LEU A 274 12.86 -0.57 32.67
N GLY A 275 13.07 -0.83 33.96
CA GLY A 275 12.26 -0.21 35.04
C GLY A 275 10.72 -0.37 34.94
N PHE A 276 10.21 -1.18 34.01
CA PHE A 276 8.79 -1.44 33.84
C PHE A 276 8.43 -2.64 34.69
N SER A 277 7.87 -2.35 35.87
CA SER A 277 7.10 -3.33 36.62
C SER A 277 5.91 -3.74 35.74
N LEU A 278 5.99 -4.94 35.15
CA LEU A 278 4.85 -5.61 34.53
C LEU A 278 3.91 -6.05 35.66
N THR A 279 3.19 -5.09 36.25
CA THR A 279 2.00 -5.38 37.03
C THR A 279 0.92 -5.84 36.06
N THR A 280 0.71 -7.16 36.08
CA THR A 280 -0.50 -7.87 35.70
C THR A 280 -1.75 -6.99 35.63
N GLN A 281 -2.25 -6.77 34.42
CA GLN A 281 -3.66 -6.44 34.18
C GLN A 281 -4.40 -7.73 33.79
N PRO A 282 -5.65 -7.94 34.23
CA PRO A 282 -6.30 -9.24 34.21
C PRO A 282 -6.75 -9.59 32.78
N GLY A 283 -6.35 -10.77 32.30
CA GLY A 283 -6.85 -11.34 31.03
C GLY A 283 -5.83 -12.09 30.17
N PHE A 284 -4.53 -12.04 30.50
CA PHE A 284 -3.50 -12.84 29.82
C PHE A 284 -2.74 -13.68 30.84
N SER A 285 -3.22 -14.90 31.11
CA SER A 285 -2.43 -15.92 31.82
C SER A 285 -1.47 -16.57 30.82
N MET A 286 -0.22 -16.09 30.78
CA MET A 286 0.88 -16.85 30.20
C MET A 286 1.48 -17.72 31.32
N LEU A 287 0.90 -18.90 31.54
CA LEU A 287 1.42 -19.92 32.45
C LEU A 287 2.68 -20.53 31.84
N TRP A 288 3.84 -20.10 32.33
CA TRP A 288 5.09 -20.87 32.22
C TRP A 288 5.23 -21.67 33.51
N LYS A 289 4.98 -22.99 33.46
CA LYS A 289 5.51 -23.91 34.48
C LYS A 289 6.90 -24.36 34.03
N SER A 290 7.80 -24.32 35.01
CA SER A 290 9.23 -24.61 34.91
C SER A 290 9.53 -26.04 34.45
#